data_AF-A0A7U9DLU2-F1
#
_entry.id   AF-A0A7U9DLU2-F1
#
_cell.length_a   1.000
_cell.length_b   1.000
_cell.length_c   1.000
_cell.angle_alpha   90.00
_cell.angle_beta   90.00
_cell.angle_gamma   90.00
#
_symmetry.space_group_name_H-M   'P 1'
#
loop_
_entity.id
_entity.type
_entity.pdbx_description
1 polymer ?
#
loop_
_entity_poly.entity_id
_entity_poly.type
_entity_poly.pdbx_seq_one_letter_code
_entity_poly.pdbx_strand_id
1 'polypeptide(L)'
;MPLPMATLYRGDRTAERAVAARRPVLDTLLDRLRDRTEWAVKVHAAEAGPGAPADTGGPAGPGSGGRAYLSRASARRRERQGAHGRALAEAEAVDAALRSHAVAATRHRPQSERLTGRRAPQLLNVAYLVEDARRADFTAALARFTAGRPHPGVRVEASGPWIPYSFARWDEDPRPGQDQEAPS
;
A
#
# COMPACT_ATOMS: atom_id res chain seq x y z
N MET A 1 18.18 9.55 9.85
CA MET A 1 18.41 10.57 8.80
C MET A 1 18.36 9.90 7.44
N PRO A 2 17.40 10.22 6.57
CA PRO A 2 17.33 9.68 5.21
C PRO A 2 18.30 10.45 4.32
N LEU A 3 19.53 9.95 4.18
CA LEU A 3 20.39 10.37 3.08
C LEU A 3 20.25 9.33 1.96
N PRO A 4 20.14 9.73 0.69
CA PRO A 4 20.19 8.77 -0.40
C PRO A 4 21.47 7.94 -0.28
N MET A 5 21.33 6.64 -0.49
CA MET A 5 22.44 5.69 -0.48
C MET A 5 23.49 6.19 -1.48
N ALA A 6 24.75 6.32 -1.04
CA ALA A 6 25.89 6.86 -1.80
C ALA A 6 26.05 8.40 -1.91
N THR A 7 25.61 9.18 -0.92
CA THR A 7 26.04 10.59 -0.83
C THR A 7 27.52 10.67 -0.40
N LEU A 8 28.42 10.74 -1.38
CA LEU A 8 29.87 10.89 -1.17
C LEU A 8 30.27 12.37 -1.17
N TYR A 9 30.70 12.86 -0.01
CA TYR A 9 31.34 14.17 0.08
C TYR A 9 32.86 14.00 0.03
N ARG A 10 33.52 14.71 -0.89
CA ARG A 10 34.99 14.80 -0.93
C ARG A 10 35.45 15.76 0.18
N GLY A 11 35.48 15.26 1.42
CA GLY A 11 36.02 15.92 2.61
C GLY A 11 34.99 16.58 3.54
N ASP A 12 35.36 16.69 4.82
CA ASP A 12 34.48 17.10 5.94
C ASP A 12 33.88 18.49 5.75
N ARG A 13 34.68 19.48 5.33
CA ARG A 13 34.18 20.86 5.08
C ARG A 13 33.16 20.92 3.94
N THR A 14 33.30 20.07 2.93
CA THR A 14 32.35 19.99 1.82
C THR A 14 31.04 19.37 2.29
N ALA A 15 31.11 18.36 3.16
CA ALA A 15 29.95 17.75 3.80
C ALA A 15 29.21 18.74 4.71
N GLU A 16 29.94 19.45 5.57
CA GLU A 16 29.37 20.47 6.48
C GLU A 16 28.64 21.57 5.72
N ARG A 17 29.24 22.12 4.65
CA ARG A 17 28.59 23.13 3.81
C ARG A 17 27.34 22.61 3.12
N ALA A 18 27.38 21.37 2.60
CA ALA A 18 26.24 20.77 1.93
C ALA A 18 25.08 20.51 2.90
N VAL A 19 25.37 20.07 4.13
CA VAL A 19 24.36 19.91 5.18
C VAL A 19 23.84 21.25 5.65
N ALA A 20 24.71 22.23 5.89
CA ALA A 20 24.32 23.58 6.32
C ALA A 20 23.41 24.26 5.29
N ALA A 21 23.70 24.12 4.00
CA ALA A 21 22.86 24.64 2.92
C ALA A 21 21.47 23.99 2.88
N ARG A 22 21.35 22.74 3.34
CA ARG A 22 20.08 21.98 3.39
C ARG A 22 19.37 22.07 4.74
N ARG A 23 19.94 22.77 5.72
CA ARG A 23 19.42 22.84 7.10
C ARG A 23 17.94 23.22 7.16
N PRO A 24 17.43 24.25 6.44
CA PRO A 24 16.01 24.60 6.53
C PRO A 24 15.07 23.47 6.09
N VAL A 25 15.46 22.71 5.05
CA VAL A 25 14.70 21.56 4.55
C VAL A 25 14.75 20.41 5.54
N LEU A 26 15.93 20.15 6.14
CA LEU A 26 16.11 19.11 7.15
C LEU A 26 15.32 19.41 8.42
N ASP A 27 15.33 20.66 8.89
CA ASP A 27 14.58 21.09 10.08
C ASP A 27 13.07 20.88 9.85
N THR A 28 12.55 21.33 8.69
CA THR A 28 11.14 21.11 8.29
C THR A 28 10.78 19.63 8.25
N LEU A 29 11.66 18.79 7.67
CA LEU A 29 11.43 17.35 7.59
C LEU A 29 11.45 16.70 8.97
N LEU A 30 12.42 17.05 9.81
CA LEU A 30 12.53 16.50 11.16
C LEU A 30 11.34 16.92 12.04
N ASP A 31 10.88 18.16 11.94
CA ASP A 31 9.69 18.60 12.68
C ASP A 31 8.42 17.90 12.19
N ARG A 32 8.32 17.59 10.89
CA ARG A 32 7.23 16.77 10.34
C ARG A 32 7.27 15.31 10.81
N LEU A 33 8.44 14.77 11.14
CA LEU A 33 8.62 13.36 11.51
C LEU A 33 8.79 13.14 13.02
N ARG A 34 9.08 14.19 13.78
CA ARG A 34 9.21 14.14 15.25
C ARG A 34 7.91 13.60 15.86
N ASP A 35 8.08 12.78 16.90
CA ASP A 35 7.02 12.16 17.71
C ASP A 35 5.98 11.40 16.88
N ARG A 36 6.43 10.80 15.76
CA ARG A 36 5.58 10.06 14.84
C ARG A 36 6.23 8.75 14.43
N THR A 37 5.38 7.75 14.23
CA THR A 37 5.77 6.41 13.81
C THR A 37 5.04 6.01 12.53
N GLU A 38 5.70 5.19 11.72
CA GLU A 38 5.12 4.64 10.50
C GLU A 38 4.53 3.25 10.75
N TRP A 39 3.34 3.03 10.19
CA TRP A 39 2.66 1.74 10.17
C TRP A 39 2.39 1.32 8.74
N ALA A 40 2.86 0.13 8.36
CA ALA A 40 2.62 -0.43 7.05
C ALA A 40 1.41 -1.37 7.11
N VAL A 41 0.44 -1.16 6.24
CA VAL A 41 -0.80 -1.96 6.17
C VAL A 41 -1.00 -2.46 4.75
N LYS A 42 -1.29 -3.76 4.66
CA LYS A 42 -1.56 -4.48 3.43
C LYS A 42 -2.95 -5.09 3.51
N VAL A 43 -3.75 -4.87 2.48
CA VAL A 43 -5.07 -5.49 2.36
C VAL A 43 -5.07 -6.39 1.14
N HIS A 44 -5.44 -7.65 1.35
CA HIS A 44 -5.55 -8.67 0.32
C HIS A 44 -7.00 -9.06 0.16
N ALA A 45 -7.42 -9.42 -1.05
CA ALA A 45 -8.70 -10.11 -1.20
C ALA A 45 -8.69 -11.41 -0.40
N ALA A 46 -9.84 -11.82 0.15
CA ALA A 46 -9.95 -13.14 0.75
C ALA A 46 -9.76 -14.21 -0.34
N GLU A 47 -9.00 -15.26 -0.03
CA GLU A 47 -8.90 -16.41 -0.93
C GLU A 47 -10.28 -17.07 -1.02
N ALA A 48 -10.76 -17.29 -2.26
CA ALA A 48 -11.89 -18.18 -2.47
C ALA A 48 -11.47 -19.57 -1.96
N GLY A 49 -12.11 -20.05 -0.89
CA GLY A 49 -11.77 -21.33 -0.29
C GLY A 49 -11.77 -22.48 -1.32
N PRO A 50 -11.07 -23.58 -1.04
CA PRO A 50 -11.06 -24.77 -1.91
C PRO A 50 -12.43 -25.45 -1.88
N GLY A 51 -13.39 -24.91 -2.63
CA GLY A 51 -14.79 -25.36 -2.60
C GLY A 51 -15.60 -25.07 -3.86
N ALA A 52 -15.00 -24.43 -4.88
CA ALA A 52 -15.59 -24.46 -6.22
C ALA A 52 -15.05 -25.71 -6.92
N PRO A 53 -15.86 -26.79 -7.09
CA PRO A 53 -15.41 -27.90 -7.90
C PRO A 53 -15.08 -27.37 -9.29
N ALA A 54 -13.86 -27.63 -9.74
CA ALA A 54 -13.58 -27.76 -11.16
C ALA A 54 -14.45 -28.95 -11.62
N ASP A 55 -15.70 -28.66 -11.98
CA ASP A 55 -16.66 -29.66 -12.41
C ASP A 55 -16.13 -30.31 -13.68
N THR A 56 -15.52 -31.49 -13.49
CA THR A 56 -15.20 -32.47 -14.52
C THR A 56 -16.51 -32.75 -15.25
N GLY A 57 -16.65 -32.16 -16.44
CA GLY A 57 -17.86 -32.22 -17.23
C GLY A 57 -18.38 -33.65 -17.38
N GLY A 58 -19.51 -33.93 -16.74
CA GLY A 58 -20.35 -35.09 -17.10
C GLY A 58 -20.96 -34.87 -18.49
N PRO A 59 -21.16 -35.94 -19.29
CA PRO A 59 -21.57 -35.81 -20.68
C PRO A 59 -23.00 -35.25 -20.78
N ALA A 60 -23.13 -34.02 -21.26
CA ALA A 60 -24.42 -33.43 -21.60
C ALA A 60 -24.84 -33.91 -23.00
N GLY A 61 -26.05 -34.45 -23.11
CA GLY A 61 -26.61 -34.93 -24.37
C GLY A 61 -26.69 -33.85 -25.47
N PRO A 62 -26.71 -34.26 -26.75
CA PRO A 62 -26.55 -33.37 -27.88
C PRO A 62 -27.80 -32.49 -28.07
N GLY A 63 -27.68 -31.18 -27.77
CA GLY A 63 -28.67 -30.17 -28.18
C GLY A 63 -28.96 -29.02 -27.22
N SER A 64 -28.69 -29.14 -25.91
CA SER A 64 -29.06 -28.12 -24.90
C SER A 64 -27.89 -27.47 -24.16
N GLY A 65 -26.65 -27.94 -24.39
CA GLY A 65 -25.47 -27.60 -23.58
C GLY A 65 -24.94 -26.17 -23.70
N GLY A 66 -25.02 -25.55 -24.90
CA GLY A 66 -24.36 -24.26 -25.17
C GLY A 66 -24.95 -23.08 -24.42
N ARG A 67 -26.28 -22.91 -24.45
CA ARG A 67 -26.96 -21.82 -23.71
C ARG A 67 -26.86 -21.98 -22.20
N ALA A 68 -26.98 -23.20 -21.69
CA ALA A 68 -26.85 -23.49 -20.26
C ALA A 68 -25.41 -23.25 -19.78
N TYR A 69 -24.40 -23.62 -20.59
CA TYR A 69 -23.00 -23.32 -20.32
C TYR A 69 -22.72 -21.82 -20.31
N LEU A 70 -23.14 -21.08 -21.34
CA LEU A 70 -22.96 -19.62 -21.42
C LEU A 70 -23.66 -18.89 -20.27
N SER A 71 -24.87 -19.34 -19.89
CA SER A 71 -25.59 -18.79 -18.73
C SER A 71 -24.79 -18.99 -17.43
N ARG A 72 -24.31 -20.21 -17.16
CA ARG A 72 -23.45 -20.52 -16.00
C ARG A 72 -22.14 -19.72 -16.03
N ALA A 73 -21.48 -19.61 -17.18
CA ALA A 73 -20.27 -18.84 -17.35
C ALA A 73 -20.49 -17.34 -17.07
N SER A 74 -21.61 -16.79 -17.56
CA SER A 74 -21.99 -15.39 -17.33
C SER A 74 -22.31 -15.11 -15.84
N ALA A 75 -23.02 -16.03 -15.18
CA ALA A 75 -23.35 -15.93 -13.77
C ALA A 75 -22.09 -15.96 -12.89
N ARG A 76 -21.18 -16.91 -13.16
CA ARG A 76 -19.87 -16.99 -12.49
C ARG A 76 -19.03 -15.73 -12.71
N ARG A 77 -19.06 -15.14 -13.91
CA ARG A 77 -18.34 -13.87 -14.18
C ARG A 77 -18.93 -12.72 -13.37
N ARG A 78 -20.26 -12.58 -13.32
CA ARG A 78 -20.94 -11.55 -12.52
C ARG A 78 -20.66 -11.72 -11.03
N GLU A 79 -20.70 -12.94 -10.53
CA GLU A 79 -20.38 -13.25 -9.14
C GLU A 79 -18.94 -12.87 -8.77
N ARG A 80 -17.96 -13.25 -9.60
CA ARG A 80 -16.56 -12.87 -9.41
C ARG A 80 -16.37 -11.35 -9.45
N GLN A 81 -17.00 -10.67 -10.40
CA GLN A 81 -16.94 -9.21 -10.50
C GLN A 81 -17.56 -8.53 -9.28
N GLY A 82 -18.70 -9.04 -8.79
CA GLY A 82 -19.35 -8.55 -7.57
C GLY A 82 -18.52 -8.80 -6.31
N ALA A 83 -17.91 -9.98 -6.19
CA ALA A 83 -17.01 -10.30 -5.07
C ALA A 83 -15.77 -9.39 -5.06
N HIS A 84 -15.18 -9.16 -6.23
CA HIS A 84 -14.05 -8.24 -6.37
C HIS A 84 -14.43 -6.80 -6.02
N GLY A 85 -15.59 -6.33 -6.49
CA GLY A 85 -16.10 -5.00 -6.14
C GLY A 85 -16.34 -4.82 -4.63
N ARG A 86 -16.91 -5.83 -3.95
CA ARG A 86 -17.08 -5.82 -2.49
C ARG A 86 -15.74 -5.79 -1.76
N ALA A 87 -14.77 -6.58 -2.19
CA ALA A 87 -13.44 -6.62 -1.57
C ALA A 87 -12.72 -5.27 -1.71
N LEU A 88 -12.84 -4.59 -2.86
CA LEU A 88 -12.31 -3.24 -3.03
C LEU A 88 -13.00 -2.22 -2.11
N ALA A 89 -14.33 -2.27 -1.99
CA ALA A 89 -15.07 -1.39 -1.08
C ALA A 89 -14.66 -1.61 0.39
N GLU A 90 -14.46 -2.86 0.80
CA GLU A 90 -13.93 -3.19 2.14
C GLU A 90 -12.50 -2.66 2.35
N ALA A 91 -11.62 -2.79 1.34
CA ALA A 91 -10.26 -2.26 1.42
C ALA A 91 -10.23 -0.72 1.53
N GLU A 92 -11.11 -0.02 0.81
CA GLU A 92 -11.26 1.43 0.91
C GLU A 92 -11.85 1.85 2.27
N ALA A 93 -12.76 1.07 2.86
CA ALA A 93 -13.27 1.32 4.21
C ALA A 93 -12.17 1.17 5.28
N VAL A 94 -11.26 0.20 5.11
CA VAL A 94 -10.06 0.06 5.96
C VAL A 94 -9.18 1.31 5.85
N ASP A 95 -8.88 1.77 4.63
CA ASP A 95 -8.05 2.97 4.41
C ASP A 95 -8.70 4.23 5.01
N ALA A 96 -9.99 4.45 4.78
CA ALA A 96 -10.72 5.58 5.34
C ALA A 96 -10.68 5.59 6.89
N ALA A 97 -10.92 4.43 7.52
CA ALA A 97 -10.88 4.32 8.97
C ALA A 97 -9.49 4.62 9.54
N LEU A 98 -8.43 4.04 8.96
CA LEU A 98 -7.06 4.23 9.43
C LEU A 98 -6.53 5.65 9.17
N ARG A 99 -6.90 6.27 8.03
CA ARG A 99 -6.55 7.66 7.72
C ARG A 99 -7.04 8.65 8.78
N SER A 100 -8.19 8.39 9.41
CA SER A 100 -8.73 9.28 10.46
C SER A 100 -7.85 9.38 11.71
N HIS A 101 -6.93 8.42 11.89
CA HIS A 101 -5.97 8.37 13.00
C HIS A 101 -4.54 8.70 12.57
N ALA A 102 -4.30 8.99 11.29
CA ALA A 102 -2.98 9.26 10.72
C ALA A 102 -2.86 10.72 10.27
N VAL A 103 -1.68 11.32 10.45
CA VAL A 103 -1.40 12.69 9.98
C VAL A 103 -0.99 12.73 8.51
N ALA A 104 -0.53 11.61 7.97
CA ALA A 104 -0.24 11.45 6.55
C ALA A 104 -0.34 9.97 6.15
N ALA A 105 -0.56 9.70 4.87
CA ALA A 105 -0.53 8.34 4.35
C ALA A 105 -0.07 8.30 2.90
N THR A 106 0.79 7.33 2.59
CA THR A 106 1.39 7.13 1.26
C THR A 106 0.95 5.78 0.70
N ARG A 107 0.25 5.78 -0.44
CA ARG A 107 -0.09 4.54 -1.15
C ARG A 107 1.13 4.06 -1.95
N HIS A 108 1.52 2.81 -1.76
CA HIS A 108 2.54 2.13 -2.55
C HIS A 108 1.90 1.28 -3.64
N ARG A 109 2.69 0.94 -4.67
CA ARG A 109 2.23 -0.03 -5.68
C ARG A 109 1.88 -1.35 -4.98
N PRO A 110 0.69 -1.93 -5.23
CA PRO A 110 0.38 -3.28 -4.76
C PRO A 110 1.39 -4.27 -5.32
N GLN A 111 1.90 -5.16 -4.48
CA GLN A 111 2.84 -6.19 -4.88
C GLN A 111 2.13 -7.23 -5.76
N SER A 112 2.72 -7.56 -6.91
CA SER A 112 2.13 -8.49 -7.87
C SER A 112 2.16 -9.94 -7.37
N GLU A 113 1.08 -10.67 -7.65
CA GLU A 113 0.86 -12.07 -7.26
C GLU A 113 2.01 -13.00 -7.67
N ARG A 114 2.65 -12.72 -8.82
CA ARG A 114 3.75 -13.52 -9.40
C ARG A 114 4.97 -13.64 -8.48
N LEU A 115 5.17 -12.69 -7.58
CA LEU A 115 6.33 -12.67 -6.66
C LEU A 115 6.06 -13.34 -5.31
N THR A 116 4.80 -13.57 -4.94
CA THR A 116 4.44 -14.02 -3.57
C THR A 116 3.83 -15.42 -3.52
N GLY A 117 3.47 -16.01 -4.67
CA GLY A 117 2.84 -17.33 -4.75
C GLY A 117 1.43 -17.42 -4.14
N ARG A 118 0.90 -16.31 -3.59
CA ARG A 118 -0.45 -16.22 -3.02
C ARG A 118 -1.47 -16.02 -4.15
N ARG A 119 -2.60 -16.72 -4.06
CA ARG A 119 -3.69 -16.68 -5.06
C ARG A 119 -4.62 -15.46 -4.91
N ALA A 120 -4.36 -14.60 -3.94
CA ALA A 120 -5.19 -13.43 -3.65
C ALA A 120 -4.47 -12.12 -3.98
N PRO A 121 -5.06 -11.26 -4.83
CA PRO A 121 -4.46 -9.97 -5.16
C PRO A 121 -4.36 -9.08 -3.93
N GLN A 122 -3.24 -8.37 -3.82
CA GLN A 122 -3.14 -7.24 -2.89
C GLN A 122 -3.96 -6.08 -3.46
N LEU A 123 -4.96 -5.64 -2.69
CA LEU A 123 -5.85 -4.54 -3.04
C LEU A 123 -5.28 -3.20 -2.55
N LEU A 124 -4.55 -3.21 -1.43
CA LEU A 124 -4.02 -2.01 -0.80
C LEU A 124 -2.64 -2.28 -0.18
N ASN A 125 -1.75 -1.31 -0.30
CA ASN A 125 -0.43 -1.27 0.35
C ASN A 125 -0.13 0.17 0.74
N VAL A 126 -0.26 0.51 2.02
CA VAL A 126 -0.21 1.90 2.50
C VAL A 126 0.67 2.01 3.72
N ALA A 127 1.52 3.04 3.74
CA ALA A 127 2.19 3.50 4.94
C ALA A 127 1.38 4.64 5.56
N TYR A 128 1.14 4.59 6.88
CA TYR A 128 0.50 5.64 7.66
C TYR A 128 1.50 6.26 8.62
N LEU A 129 1.57 7.59 8.66
CA LEU A 129 2.31 8.34 9.66
C LEU A 129 1.37 8.69 10.80
N VAL A 130 1.67 8.19 12.00
CA VAL A 130 0.80 8.30 13.17
C VAL A 130 1.56 9.02 14.27
N GLU A 131 0.93 10.02 14.88
CA GLU A 131 1.48 10.67 16.08
C GLU A 131 1.55 9.67 17.22
N ASP A 132 2.63 9.68 17.99
CA ASP A 132 2.85 8.70 19.05
C ASP A 132 1.75 8.76 20.12
N ALA A 133 1.19 9.95 20.36
CA ALA A 133 0.02 10.16 21.23
C ALA A 133 -1.27 9.49 20.72
N ARG A 134 -1.40 9.28 19.40
CA ARG A 134 -2.57 8.64 18.75
C ARG A 134 -2.35 7.16 18.45
N ARG A 135 -1.19 6.61 18.81
CA ARG A 135 -0.82 5.22 18.51
C ARG A 135 -1.83 4.21 19.02
N ALA A 136 -2.35 4.40 20.24
CA ALA A 136 -3.33 3.49 20.83
C ALA A 136 -4.66 3.47 20.06
N ASP A 137 -5.15 4.64 19.62
CA ASP A 137 -6.36 4.74 18.80
C ASP A 137 -6.16 4.03 17.45
N PHE A 138 -5.00 4.24 16.82
CA PHE A 138 -4.67 3.63 15.54
C PHE A 138 -4.60 2.10 15.65
N THR A 139 -3.94 1.55 16.68
CA THR A 139 -3.85 0.10 16.87
C THR A 139 -5.20 -0.51 17.26
N ALA A 140 -6.04 0.21 18.01
CA ALA A 140 -7.41 -0.21 18.28
C ALA A 140 -8.28 -0.24 17.00
N ALA A 141 -8.16 0.77 16.14
CA ALA A 141 -8.83 0.79 14.85
C ALA A 141 -8.36 -0.37 13.96
N LEU A 142 -7.05 -0.61 13.89
CA LEU A 142 -6.46 -1.73 13.17
C LEU A 142 -6.95 -3.09 13.69
N ALA A 143 -7.04 -3.25 15.02
CA ALA A 143 -7.52 -4.48 15.66
C ALA A 143 -8.94 -4.85 15.23
N ARG A 144 -9.81 -3.87 14.95
CA ARG A 144 -11.18 -4.14 14.43
C ARG A 144 -11.18 -4.84 13.06
N PHE A 145 -10.12 -4.65 12.28
CA PHE A 145 -9.98 -5.25 10.94
C PHE A 145 -9.17 -6.55 10.97
N THR A 146 -8.32 -6.75 11.98
CA THR A 146 -7.47 -7.96 12.11
C THR A 146 -8.08 -9.01 13.04
N ALA A 147 -8.91 -8.63 14.00
CA ALA A 147 -9.61 -9.56 14.90
C ALA A 147 -10.94 -10.04 14.27
N GLY A 148 -11.04 -11.34 13.98
CA GLY A 148 -12.32 -12.07 13.83
C GLY A 148 -13.37 -11.47 12.88
N ARG A 149 -13.19 -11.68 11.57
CA ARG A 149 -14.10 -11.44 10.40
C ARG A 149 -15.40 -10.61 10.59
N PRO A 150 -15.32 -9.28 10.72
CA PRO A 150 -16.37 -8.38 10.20
C PRO A 150 -16.27 -8.16 8.67
N HIS A 151 -15.14 -8.54 8.05
CA HIS A 151 -14.85 -8.31 6.63
C HIS A 151 -14.50 -9.63 5.93
N PRO A 152 -15.49 -10.37 5.39
CA PRO A 152 -15.23 -11.66 4.76
C PRO A 152 -14.54 -11.53 3.39
N GLY A 153 -14.55 -10.34 2.77
CA GLY A 153 -13.98 -10.10 1.45
C GLY A 153 -12.49 -9.77 1.46
N VAL A 154 -11.91 -9.44 2.61
CA VAL A 154 -10.50 -9.03 2.73
C VAL A 154 -9.76 -9.64 3.92
N ARG A 155 -8.43 -9.71 3.79
CA ARG A 155 -7.49 -10.01 4.87
C ARG A 155 -6.56 -8.81 5.05
N VAL A 156 -6.48 -8.30 6.27
CA VAL A 156 -5.61 -7.18 6.63
C VAL A 156 -4.37 -7.71 7.34
N GLU A 157 -3.20 -7.29 6.89
CA GLU A 157 -1.91 -7.52 7.53
C GLU A 157 -1.27 -6.17 7.83
N ALA A 158 -0.64 -6.03 9.00
CA ALA A 158 0.00 -4.78 9.39
C ALA A 158 1.33 -5.05 10.11
N SER A 159 2.26 -4.11 9.98
CA SER A 159 3.53 -4.11 10.70
C SER A 159 3.91 -2.70 11.17
N GLY A 160 4.66 -2.64 12.24
CA GLY A 160 5.08 -1.40 12.90
C GLY A 160 5.04 -1.52 14.43
N PRO A 161 5.35 -0.43 15.14
CA PRO A 161 5.76 0.87 14.59
C PRO A 161 7.18 0.85 14.02
N TRP A 162 7.41 1.60 12.94
CA TRP A 162 8.73 1.78 12.30
C TRP A 162 9.17 3.24 12.31
N ILE A 163 10.46 3.47 12.06
CA ILE A 163 10.99 4.78 11.67
C ILE A 163 10.32 5.19 10.35
N PRO A 164 9.88 6.45 10.18
CA PRO A 164 9.00 6.86 9.08
C PRO A 164 9.72 7.06 7.74
N TYR A 165 10.37 6.01 7.24
CA TYR A 165 11.17 6.02 6.01
C TYR A 165 10.36 6.43 4.77
N SER A 166 9.09 6.03 4.67
CA SER A 166 8.23 6.35 3.53
C SER A 166 7.87 7.85 3.47
N PHE A 167 8.02 8.56 4.59
CA PHE A 167 7.76 10.00 4.72
C PHE A 167 9.04 10.83 4.80
N ALA A 168 10.19 10.16 4.78
CA ALA A 168 11.51 10.75 4.92
C ALA A 168 12.08 11.25 3.58
N ARG A 169 11.29 11.23 2.50
CA ARG A 169 11.67 11.74 1.18
C ARG A 169 11.19 13.17 1.02
N TRP A 170 12.05 14.00 0.46
CA TRP A 170 11.67 15.29 -0.12
C TRP A 170 11.62 15.09 -1.63
N ASP A 171 10.60 15.62 -2.29
CA ASP A 171 10.64 15.73 -3.75
C ASP A 171 11.76 16.74 -4.07
N GLU A 172 12.85 16.25 -4.65
CA GLU A 172 13.80 17.09 -5.35
C GLU A 172 13.05 17.74 -6.50
N ASP A 173 12.58 18.98 -6.31
CA ASP A 173 12.11 19.79 -7.42
C ASP A 173 13.26 19.87 -8.43
N PRO A 174 13.15 19.30 -9.64
CA PRO A 174 14.24 19.32 -10.59
C PRO A 174 14.40 20.76 -11.04
N ARG A 175 15.38 21.47 -10.47
CA ARG A 175 15.79 22.78 -11.00
C ARG A 175 16.14 22.57 -12.47
N PRO A 176 15.43 23.19 -13.44
CA PRO A 176 15.83 23.11 -14.84
C PRO A 176 17.26 23.64 -14.96
N GLY A 177 18.08 22.87 -15.68
CA GLY A 177 19.51 23.08 -15.80
C GLY A 177 19.85 24.51 -16.19
N GLN A 178 20.67 25.16 -15.36
CA GLN A 178 21.51 26.26 -15.82
C GLN A 178 22.76 25.64 -16.41
N ASP A 179 22.66 25.16 -17.65
CA ASP A 179 23.83 24.90 -18.47
C ASP A 179 24.35 26.24 -19.02
N GLN A 180 25.43 26.69 -18.38
CA GLN A 180 26.68 27.10 -19.02
C GLN A 180 26.66 28.38 -19.88
N GLU A 181 26.85 29.52 -19.22
CA GLU A 181 27.66 30.62 -19.77
C GLU A 181 29.06 30.09 -20.11
N ALA A 182 29.42 30.13 -21.38
CA ALA A 182 30.80 30.01 -21.84
C ALA A 182 31.41 31.42 -21.96
N PRO A 183 32.58 31.71 -21.35
CA PRO A 183 33.35 32.87 -21.74
C PRO A 183 34.37 32.51 -22.84
N SER A 184 34.31 33.35 -23.88
CA SER A 184 35.25 33.73 -24.96
C SER A 184 36.38 32.79 -25.39
#